data_AF-F3B7M0-F1
#
_entry.id   AF-F3B7M0-F1
#
_cell.length_a   1.000
_cell.length_b   1.000
_cell.length_c   1.000
_cell.angle_alpha   90.00
_cell.angle_beta   90.00
_cell.angle_gamma   90.00
#
_symmetry.space_group_name_H-M   'P 1'
#
loop_
_entity.id
_entity.type
_entity.pdbx_description
1 polymer ?
#
loop_
_entity_poly.entity_id
_entity_poly.type
_entity_poly.pdbx_seq_one_letter_code
_entity_poly.pdbx_strand_id
1 'polypeptide(L)' 'MKTILVDDMILDLQLFELKCAGLSEFEIVGKFTDPNEAVEYARCNLVDFAVLDIDMPCMNGMERG' A
#
# COMPACT_ATOMS: atom_id res chain seq x y z
N MET A 1 -10.09 9.19 6.20
CA MET A 1 -9.12 9.38 5.10
C MET A 1 -8.87 8.03 4.46
N LYS A 2 -9.12 7.91 3.17
CA LYS A 2 -9.02 6.67 2.40
C LYS A 2 -7.55 6.36 2.14
N THR A 3 -7.11 5.21 2.64
CA THR A 3 -5.71 4.81 2.66
C THR A 3 -5.54 3.49 1.94
N ILE A 4 -4.48 3.38 1.13
CA ILE A 4 -4.04 2.07 0.61
C ILE A 4 -2.71 1.69 1.26
N LEU A 5 -2.54 0.39 1.50
CA LEU A 5 -1.29 -0.19 2.01
C LEU A 5 -0.63 -0.99 0.89
N VAL A 6 0.67 -0.81 0.69
CA VAL A 6 1.45 -1.49 -0.35
C VAL A 6 2.71 -2.04 0.29
N ASP A 7 2.77 -3.35 0.45
CA ASP A 7 3.85 -4.05 1.14
C ASP A 7 3.85 -5.51 0.68
N ASP A 8 5.00 -6.05 0.29
CA ASP A 8 5.12 -7.44 -0.17
C ASP A 8 5.03 -8.45 1.00
N MET A 9 5.14 -7.97 2.25
CA MET A 9 4.97 -8.74 3.46
C MET A 9 3.54 -8.63 3.99
N ILE A 10 2.78 -9.72 3.86
CA ILE A 10 1.39 -9.83 4.35
C ILE A 10 1.29 -9.56 5.86
N LEU A 11 2.31 -9.94 6.63
CA LEU A 11 2.32 -9.75 8.08
C LEU A 11 2.33 -8.26 8.45
N ASP A 12 3.08 -7.45 7.71
CA ASP A 12 3.15 -6.00 7.90
C ASP A 12 1.81 -5.35 7.55
N LEU A 13 1.17 -5.76 6.44
CA LEU A 13 -0.19 -5.32 6.10
C LEU A 13 -1.20 -5.59 7.24
N GLN A 14 -1.14 -6.77 7.87
CA GLN A 14 -2.00 -7.10 9.01
C GLN A 14 -1.66 -6.29 10.26
N LEU A 15 -0.37 -6.05 10.52
CA LEU A 15 0.07 -5.24 11.64
C LEU A 15 -0.37 -3.78 11.50
N PHE A 16 -0.29 -3.22 10.30
CA PHE A 16 -0.80 -1.88 9.99
C PHE A 16 -2.32 -1.82 10.19
N GLU A 17 -3.07 -2.82 9.73
CA GLU A 17 -4.51 -2.89 9.96
C GLU A 17 -4.85 -2.91 11.46
N LEU A 18 -4.13 -3.71 12.25
CA LEU A 18 -4.33 -3.78 13.71
C LEU A 18 -3.99 -2.44 14.40
N LYS A 19 -2.93 -1.75 13.97
CA LYS A 19 -2.55 -0.44 14.51
C LYS A 19 -3.57 0.64 14.13
N CYS A 20 -4.11 0.57 12.91
CA CYS A 20 -5.11 1.50 12.40
C CYS A 20 -6.53 1.21 12.91
N ALA A 21 -6.81 0.01 13.43
CA ALA A 21 -8.13 -0.35 13.98
C ALA A 21 -8.57 0.58 15.13
N GLY A 22 -7.64 1.25 15.80
CA GLY A 22 -7.92 2.25 16.83
C GLY A 22 -8.06 3.70 16.32
N LEU A 23 -7.84 3.94 15.04
CA LEU A 23 -7.83 5.28 14.43
C LEU A 23 -9.04 5.42 13.49
N SER A 24 -10.15 5.96 14.00
CA SER A 24 -11.38 6.20 13.22
C SER A 24 -11.19 7.14 12.00
N GLU A 25 -10.05 7.82 11.93
CA GLU A 25 -9.70 8.73 10.83
C GLU A 25 -9.06 8.02 9.64
N PHE A 26 -8.60 6.77 9.80
CA PHE A 26 -7.95 5.98 8.76
C PHE A 26 -8.88 4.88 8.29
N GLU A 27 -9.24 4.92 7.01
CA GLU A 27 -10.03 3.89 6.35
C GLU A 27 -9.12 3.17 5.36
N ILE A 28 -8.72 1.93 5.66
CA ILE A 28 -7.92 1.12 4.74
C ILE A 28 -8.86 0.58 3.64
N VAL A 29 -8.78 1.17 2.44
CA VAL A 29 -9.66 0.84 1.31
C VAL A 29 -9.05 -0.19 0.35
N GLY A 30 -7.76 -0.49 0.51
CA GLY A 30 -7.05 -1.47 -0.31
C GLY A 30 -5.72 -1.88 0.31
N LYS A 31 -5.32 -3.12 0.05
CA LYS A 31 -4.04 -3.69 0.47
C LYS A 31 -3.45 -4.44 -0.71
N PHE A 32 -2.20 -4.16 -1.03
CA PHE A 32 -1.55 -4.65 -2.23
C PHE A 32 -0.16 -5.17 -1.87
N THR A 33 0.21 -6.32 -2.46
CA THR A 33 1.57 -6.86 -2.37
C THR A 33 2.37 -6.60 -3.64
N ASP A 34 1.72 -6.08 -4.67
CA ASP A 34 2.35 -5.63 -5.92
C ASP A 34 2.13 -4.12 -6.10
N PRO A 35 3.20 -3.36 -6.39
CA PRO A 35 3.10 -1.92 -6.56
C PRO A 35 2.33 -1.51 -7.82
N ASN A 36 2.31 -2.32 -8.88
CA ASN A 36 1.56 -2.01 -10.10
C ASN A 36 0.05 -2.13 -9.85
N GLU A 37 -0.38 -3.14 -9.10
CA GLU A 37 -1.79 -3.27 -8.67
C GLU A 37 -2.24 -2.06 -7.85
N ALA A 38 -1.40 -1.58 -6.93
CA ALA A 38 -1.68 -0.38 -6.14
C ALA A 38 -1.82 0.87 -7.00
N VAL A 39 -0.95 1.04 -8.01
CA VAL A 39 -1.00 2.18 -8.95
C VAL A 39 -2.26 2.14 -9.80
N GLU A 40 -2.63 0.97 -10.35
CA GLU A 40 -3.86 0.81 -11.13
C GLU A 40 -5.10 1.09 -10.27
N TYR A 41 -5.10 0.64 -9.01
CA TYR A 41 -6.18 0.96 -8.07
C TYR A 41 -6.28 2.46 -7.80
N ALA A 42 -5.16 3.14 -7.53
CA ALA A 42 -5.12 4.58 -7.27
C ALA A 42 -5.50 5.43 -8.50
N ARG A 43 -5.32 4.91 -9.72
CA ARG A 43 -5.81 5.57 -10.95
C ARG A 43 -7.32 5.55 -11.07
N CYS A 44 -7.95 4.49 -10.57
CA CYS A 44 -9.41 4.31 -10.69
C CYS A 44 -10.17 4.76 -9.44
N ASN A 45 -9.48 4.89 -8.29
CA ASN A 45 -10.09 5.20 -7.00
C ASN A 45 -9.41 6.38 -6.33
N LEU A 46 -10.22 7.28 -5.77
CA LEU A 46 -9.74 8.43 -5.00
C LEU A 46 -9.24 7.95 -3.62
N VAL A 47 -7.93 8.05 -3.41
CA VAL A 47 -7.23 7.76 -2.15
C VAL A 47 -6.60 9.05 -1.63
N ASP A 48 -6.64 9.27 -0.31
CA ASP A 48 -6.04 10.44 0.33
C ASP A 48 -4.52 10.29 0.45
N PHE A 49 -4.06 9.08 0.76
CA PHE A 49 -2.64 8.75 0.84
C PHE A 49 -2.42 7.23 0.72
N ALA A 50 -1.18 6.87 0.41
CA ALA A 50 -0.72 5.50 0.30
C ALA A 50 0.46 5.29 1.27
N VAL A 51 0.47 4.15 1.95
CA VAL A 51 1.62 3.68 2.73
C VAL A 51 2.35 2.67 1.86
N LEU A 52 3.59 2.98 1.48
CA LEU A 52 4.41 2.12 0.62
C LEU A 52 5.62 1.64 1.40
N ASP A 53 5.87 0.34 1.34
CA ASP A 53 7.16 -0.21 1.75
C ASP A 53 8.27 0.17 0.75
N ILE A 54 9.47 0.43 1.28
CA ILE A 54 10.63 0.88 0.51
C ILE A 54 11.44 -0.29 -0.06
N ASP A 55 11.31 -1.48 0.51
CA ASP A 55 12.10 -2.66 0.21
C ASP A 55 11.26 -3.72 -0.54
N MET A 56 10.35 -3.28 -1.41
CA MET A 56 9.60 -4.18 -2.28
C MET A 56 10.43 -4.64 -3.49
N PRO A 57 10.62 -5.97 -3.69
CA PRO A 57 11.27 -6.54 -4.86
C PRO A 57 10.35 -6.52 -6.08
N CYS A 58 10.09 -5.34 -6.64
CA CYS A 58 9.47 -5.19 -7.96
C CYS A 58 9.92 -3.92 -8.69
N MET A 59 10.78 -3.11 -8.05
CA MET A 59 11.55 -2.04 -8.69
C MET A 59 13.03 -2.39 -8.64
N ASN A 60 13.45 -3.34 -9.48
CA ASN A 60 14.85 -3.38 -9.88
C ASN A 60 15.15 -2.06 -10.59
N GLY A 61 15.69 -1.08 -9.87
CA GLY A 61 16.12 0.22 -10.38
C GLY A 61 17.28 0.16 -11.39
N MET A 62 17.50 -1.00 -12.02
CA MET A 62 18.61 -1.28 -12.94
C MET A 62 18.21 -1.82 -14.32
N GLU A 63 16.93 -1.94 -14.68
CA GLU A 63 16.56 -2.43 -16.03
C GLU A 63 16.45 -1.34 -17.12
N ARG A 64 16.98 -0.13 -16.86
CA ARG A 64 17.25 0.87 -17.91
C ARG A 64 18.62 1.53 -17.72
N GLY A 65 19.67 0.82 -18.12
CA GLY A 65 21.04 1.30 -18.27
C GLY A 65 21.79 0.45 -19.29
#